data_AF-A0A7X0A4B0-F1
#
_entry.id   AF-A0A7X0A4B0-F1
#
_cell.length_a   1.000
_cell.length_b   1.000
_cell.length_c   1.000
_cell.angle_alpha   90.00
_cell.angle_beta   90.00
_cell.angle_gamma   90.00
#
_symmetry.space_group_name_H-M   'P 1'
#
loop_
_entity.id
_entity.type
_entity.pdbx_description
1 polymer ?
#
loop_
_entity_poly.entity_id
_entity_poly.type
_entity_poly.pdbx_seq_one_letter_code
_entity_poly.pdbx_strand_id
1 'polypeptide(L)'
;MEEFYIDVTLSRGTTRIQVEEIPPEQWDMPYTPQFIIEFYHVKGFITLTLQLERGKWYDRNTRISEDDFHLRYFELGPDAFNPNYQSPLTDAAIQEIGSGIARHMIVMLTYYMGYFVPVFREPTFN
;
A
#
# COMPACT_ATOMS: atom_id res chain seq x y z
N MET A 1 -9.80 -6.05 -9.04
CA MET A 1 -8.72 -5.64 -8.14
C MET A 1 -7.57 -6.59 -8.42
N GLU A 2 -6.33 -6.09 -8.56
CA GLU A 2 -5.16 -6.93 -8.84
C GLU A 2 -4.42 -7.15 -7.52
N GLU A 3 -4.43 -8.39 -7.05
CA GLU A 3 -3.70 -8.81 -5.85
C GLU A 3 -2.25 -9.15 -6.22
N PHE A 4 -1.30 -8.79 -5.35
CA PHE A 4 0.10 -9.14 -5.51
C PHE A 4 0.77 -9.46 -4.17
N TYR A 5 1.97 -10.02 -4.23
CA TYR A 5 2.75 -10.34 -3.04
C TYR A 5 4.07 -9.58 -3.04
N ILE A 6 4.47 -9.11 -1.86
CA ILE A 6 5.79 -8.53 -1.62
C ILE A 6 6.49 -9.29 -0.50
N ASP A 7 7.80 -9.45 -0.62
CA ASP A 7 8.64 -9.99 0.43
C ASP A 7 9.38 -8.83 1.11
N VAL A 8 9.22 -8.71 2.42
CA VAL A 8 9.80 -7.61 3.22
C VAL A 8 10.55 -8.15 4.43
N THR A 9 11.59 -7.44 4.87
CA THR A 9 12.33 -7.84 6.08
C THR A 9 11.80 -7.07 7.28
N LEU A 10 11.06 -7.77 8.15
CA LEU A 10 10.59 -7.25 9.42
C LEU A 10 11.50 -7.73 10.56
N SER A 11 11.22 -7.31 11.79
CA SER A 11 12.02 -7.67 12.98
C SER A 11 12.17 -9.18 13.24
N ARG A 12 11.30 -10.01 12.64
CA ARG A 12 11.32 -11.48 12.76
C ARG A 12 11.93 -12.19 11.56
N GLY A 13 12.44 -11.45 10.58
CA GLY A 13 12.96 -11.97 9.33
C GLY A 13 12.09 -11.62 8.13
N THR A 14 12.28 -12.36 7.04
CA THR A 14 11.55 -12.15 5.79
C THR A 14 10.12 -12.63 5.91
N THR A 15 9.18 -11.73 5.65
CA THR A 15 7.74 -11.97 5.70
C THR A 15 7.15 -11.69 4.33
N ARG A 16 6.36 -12.64 3.83
CA ARG A 16 5.53 -12.43 2.64
C ARG A 16 4.24 -11.74 3.04
N ILE A 17 3.91 -10.66 2.34
CA ILE A 17 2.72 -9.86 2.55
C ILE A 17 1.89 -9.89 1.28
N GLN A 18 0.61 -10.23 1.42
CA GLN A 18 -0.37 -10.07 0.37
C GLN A 18 -0.82 -8.62 0.34
N VAL A 19 -0.93 -8.04 -0.86
CA VAL A 19 -1.30 -6.65 -1.08
C VAL A 19 -2.40 -6.59 -2.12
N GLU A 20 -3.42 -5.80 -1.84
CA GLU A 20 -4.52 -5.49 -2.74
C GLU A 20 -4.64 -3.96 -2.88
N GLU A 21 -4.60 -3.45 -4.11
CA GLU A 21 -4.76 -2.02 -4.38
C GLU A 21 -6.23 -1.60 -4.30
N ILE A 22 -6.54 -0.61 -3.45
CA ILE A 22 -7.88 -0.03 -3.39
C ILE A 22 -8.10 0.84 -4.65
N PRO A 23 -9.22 0.69 -5.37
CA PRO A 23 -9.51 1.53 -6.54
C PRO A 23 -9.58 3.03 -6.18
N PRO A 24 -9.16 3.93 -7.08
CA PRO A 24 -9.17 5.38 -6.82
C PRO A 24 -10.52 5.95 -6.41
N GLU A 25 -11.63 5.35 -6.84
CA GLU A 25 -12.99 5.78 -6.49
C GLU A 25 -13.36 5.49 -5.03
N GLN A 26 -12.57 4.65 -4.35
CA GLN A 26 -12.80 4.19 -2.98
C GLN A 26 -11.76 4.72 -1.99
N TRP A 27 -10.81 5.54 -2.44
CA TRP A 27 -9.85 6.18 -1.54
C TRP A 27 -10.56 7.17 -0.60
N ASP A 28 -10.18 7.17 0.68
CA ASP A 28 -10.74 8.13 1.64
C ASP A 28 -10.41 9.59 1.28
N MET A 29 -9.30 9.81 0.58
CA MET A 29 -8.86 11.14 0.13
C MET A 29 -8.43 11.13 -1.33
N PRO A 30 -8.74 12.20 -2.09
CA PRO A 30 -8.20 12.38 -3.43
C PRO A 30 -6.66 12.28 -3.43
N TYR A 31 -6.13 11.58 -4.44
CA TYR A 31 -4.68 11.45 -4.66
C TYR A 31 -3.91 10.82 -3.50
N THR A 32 -4.58 10.02 -2.67
CA THR A 32 -3.96 9.27 -1.57
C THR A 32 -4.14 7.78 -1.84
N PRO A 33 -3.22 7.14 -2.58
CA PRO A 33 -3.31 5.73 -2.87
C PRO A 33 -3.38 4.88 -1.61
N GLN A 34 -4.28 3.89 -1.60
CA GLN A 34 -4.49 3.00 -0.47
C GLN A 34 -4.36 1.54 -0.90
N PHE A 35 -3.81 0.74 0.01
CA PHE A 35 -3.52 -0.66 -0.21
C PHE A 35 -3.92 -1.46 1.02
N ILE A 36 -4.72 -2.50 0.83
CA ILE A 36 -5.00 -3.49 1.86
C ILE A 36 -3.80 -4.43 1.90
N ILE A 37 -3.24 -4.64 3.09
CA ILE A 37 -2.18 -5.59 3.33
C ILE A 37 -2.66 -6.68 4.26
N GLU A 38 -2.30 -7.92 3.96
CA GLU A 38 -2.58 -9.08 4.80
C GLU A 38 -1.29 -9.85 5.08
N PHE A 39 -1.04 -10.13 6.35
CA PHE A 39 0.15 -10.87 6.77
C PHE A 39 -0.09 -11.66 8.05
N TYR A 40 0.67 -12.73 8.21
CA TYR A 40 0.63 -13.54 9.42
C TYR A 40 1.52 -12.95 10.52
N HIS A 41 0.96 -12.76 11.70
CA HIS A 41 1.66 -12.36 12.92
C HIS A 41 1.49 -13.43 14.00
N VAL A 42 2.31 -13.38 15.06
CA VAL A 42 2.32 -14.36 16.19
C VAL A 42 0.94 -14.59 16.83
N LYS A 43 0.00 -13.65 16.67
CA LYS A 43 -1.36 -13.71 17.23
C LYS A 43 -2.45 -14.06 16.20
N GLY A 44 -2.08 -14.27 14.94
CA GLY A 44 -3.01 -14.52 13.85
C GLY A 44 -2.74 -13.67 12.61
N PHE A 45 -3.63 -13.78 11.62
CA PHE A 45 -3.62 -12.92 10.44
C PHE A 45 -4.04 -11.50 10.82
N ILE A 46 -3.33 -10.54 10.25
CA ILE A 46 -3.60 -9.12 10.41
C ILE A 46 -3.88 -8.57 9.03
N THR A 47 -5.01 -7.86 8.92
CA THR A 47 -5.40 -7.08 7.73
C THR A 47 -5.36 -5.60 8.11
N LEU A 48 -4.70 -4.78 7.31
CA LEU A 48 -4.56 -3.33 7.52
C LEU A 48 -4.66 -2.60 6.20
N THR A 49 -5.04 -1.33 6.25
CA THR A 49 -4.95 -0.44 5.09
C THR A 49 -3.76 0.49 5.27
N LEU A 50 -2.79 0.41 4.36
CA LEU A 50 -1.73 1.40 4.25
C LEU A 50 -2.11 2.47 3.23
N GLN A 51 -1.74 3.71 3.52
CA GLN A 51 -1.95 4.83 2.63
C GLN A 51 -0.66 5.61 2.37
N LEU A 52 -0.49 6.06 1.13
CA LEU A 52 0.61 6.92 0.71
C LEU A 52 0.15 8.38 0.67
N GLU A 53 0.64 9.18 1.61
CA GLU A 53 0.31 10.60 1.69
C GLU A 53 1.60 11.42 1.64
N ARG A 54 1.71 12.32 0.66
CA ARG A 54 2.86 13.24 0.49
C ARG A 54 4.22 12.53 0.51
N GLY A 55 4.30 11.32 -0.06
CA GLY A 55 5.53 10.53 -0.13
C GLY A 55 5.89 9.77 1.14
N LYS A 56 5.02 9.74 2.15
CA LYS A 56 5.19 8.94 3.36
C LYS A 56 4.05 7.94 3.52
N TRP A 57 4.39 6.74 3.99
CA TRP A 57 3.44 5.66 4.24
C TRP A 57 2.89 5.73 5.65
N TYR A 58 1.59 5.49 5.78
CA TYR A 58 0.89 5.48 7.06
C TYR A 58 -0.06 4.29 7.15
N ASP A 59 -0.28 3.79 8.36
CA ASP A 59 -1.50 3.05 8.68
C ASP A 59 -2.67 4.03 8.63
N ARG A 60 -3.66 3.73 7.78
CA ARG A 60 -4.88 4.54 7.60
C ARG A 60 -5.53 4.87 8.95
N ASN A 61 -5.70 3.89 9.81
CA ASN A 61 -6.44 4.05 11.07
C ASN A 61 -5.67 4.92 12.08
N THR A 62 -4.34 4.87 12.06
CA THR A 62 -3.49 5.78 12.84
C THR A 62 -3.54 7.20 12.28
N ARG A 63 -3.49 7.37 10.97
CA ARG A 63 -3.50 8.71 10.36
C ARG A 63 -4.84 9.45 10.56
N ILE A 64 -5.96 8.72 10.62
CA ILE A 64 -7.29 9.26 10.94
C ILE A 64 -7.39 9.69 12.41
N SER A 65 -6.70 9.02 13.33
CA SER A 65 -6.70 9.39 14.75
C SER A 65 -5.85 10.62 15.05
N GLU A 66 -4.73 10.78 14.34
CA GLU A 66 -3.75 11.84 14.62
C GLU A 66 -4.17 13.25 14.15
N ASP A 67 -4.72 13.44 12.94
CA ASP A 67 -4.63 14.78 12.33
C ASP A 67 -5.80 15.27 11.45
N ASP A 68 -7.00 14.66 11.45
CA ASP A 68 -8.09 15.31 10.71
C ASP A 68 -9.51 14.97 11.18
N PHE A 69 -10.18 15.96 11.77
CA PHE A 69 -11.61 15.89 12.09
C PHE A 69 -12.46 15.68 10.82
N HIS A 70 -11.97 16.12 9.65
CA HIS A 70 -12.65 15.92 8.37
C HIS A 70 -12.62 14.47 7.88
N LEU A 71 -11.58 13.70 8.21
CA LEU A 71 -11.52 12.27 7.88
C LEU A 71 -12.49 11.44 8.71
N ARG A 72 -12.80 11.90 9.94
CA ARG A 72 -13.78 11.27 10.83
C ARG A 72 -15.22 11.38 10.30
N TYR A 73 -15.52 12.37 9.44
CA TYR A 73 -16.86 12.57 8.88
C TYR A 73 -17.26 11.53 7.83
N PHE A 74 -16.28 10.91 7.15
CA PHE A 74 -16.54 9.94 6.08
C PHE A 74 -16.79 8.51 6.62
N GLU A 75 -16.48 8.25 7.89
CA GLU A 75 -16.59 6.92 8.54
C GLU A 75 -17.90 6.67 9.30
N LEU A 76 -19.04 7.26 8.90
CA LEU A 76 -20.36 6.90 9.45
C LEU A 76 -20.84 5.51 8.95
N GLY A 77 -19.97 4.51 9.05
CA GLY A 77 -20.21 3.08 8.81
C GLY A 77 -20.03 2.25 10.09
N PRO A 78 -20.17 0.92 10.02
CA PRO A 78 -20.07 0.03 11.20
C PRO A 78 -18.67 -0.02 11.83
N ASP A 79 -17.62 0.36 11.10
CA ASP A 79 -16.25 0.47 11.59
C ASP A 79 -16.01 1.85 12.19
N ALA A 80 -16.58 2.07 13.37
CA ALA A 80 -16.50 3.34 14.07
C ALA A 80 -15.05 3.69 14.45
N PHE A 81 -14.69 4.96 14.26
CA PHE A 81 -13.46 5.58 14.73
C PHE A 81 -13.08 5.13 16.15
N ASN A 82 -11.93 4.46 16.29
CA ASN A 82 -11.39 4.05 17.59
C ASN A 82 -10.24 4.99 18.01
N PRO A 83 -10.47 5.96 18.92
CA PRO A 83 -9.43 6.88 19.36
C PRO A 83 -8.27 6.19 20.11
N ASN A 84 -8.47 4.95 20.56
CA ASN A 84 -7.46 4.16 21.25
C ASN A 84 -6.76 3.16 20.31
N TYR A 85 -6.98 3.27 19.01
CA TYR A 85 -6.30 2.41 18.04
C TYR A 85 -4.79 2.64 18.10
N GLN A 86 -4.05 1.53 18.15
CA GLN A 86 -2.60 1.51 18.00
C GLN A 86 -2.28 0.57 16.85
N SER A 87 -1.47 1.05 15.90
CA SER A 87 -1.06 0.19 14.78
C SER A 87 -0.31 -1.03 15.32
N PRO A 88 -0.62 -2.24 14.83
CA PRO A 88 0.15 -3.43 15.19
C PRO A 88 1.54 -3.44 14.53
N LEU A 89 1.82 -2.50 13.63
CA LEU A 89 3.10 -2.30 12.98
C LEU A 89 3.81 -1.06 13.53
N THR A 90 5.12 -1.16 13.70
CA THR A 90 5.97 0.01 13.97
C THR A 90 6.11 0.86 12.72
N ASP A 91 6.35 2.17 12.86
CA ASP A 91 6.62 3.07 11.73
C ASP A 91 7.67 2.55 10.75
N ALA A 92 8.77 1.97 11.25
CA ALA A 92 9.83 1.40 10.40
C ALA A 92 9.31 0.23 9.55
N ALA A 93 8.44 -0.60 10.11
CA ALA A 93 7.80 -1.70 9.39
C ALA A 93 6.84 -1.16 8.32
N ILE A 94 6.05 -0.13 8.65
CA ILE A 94 5.16 0.54 7.69
C ILE A 94 5.97 1.10 6.51
N GLN A 95 7.08 1.77 6.77
CA GLN A 95 7.93 2.31 5.70
C GLN A 95 8.58 1.20 4.85
N GLU A 96 9.00 0.08 5.44
CA GLU A 96 9.57 -1.03 4.68
C GLU A 96 8.52 -1.68 3.78
N ILE A 97 7.31 -1.91 4.29
CA ILE A 97 6.19 -2.46 3.52
C ILE A 97 5.83 -1.52 2.38
N GLY A 98 5.64 -0.23 2.67
CA GLY A 98 5.36 0.78 1.66
C GLY A 98 6.46 0.88 0.60
N SER A 99 7.73 0.72 0.99
CA SER A 99 8.84 0.65 0.04
C SER A 99 8.76 -0.59 -0.85
N GLY A 100 8.35 -1.74 -0.30
CA GLY A 100 8.09 -2.95 -1.08
C GLY A 100 6.98 -2.76 -2.11
N ILE A 101 5.86 -2.14 -1.71
CA ILE A 101 4.76 -1.77 -2.62
C ILE A 101 5.27 -0.84 -3.73
N ALA A 102 5.97 0.23 -3.38
CA ALA A 102 6.49 1.19 -4.36
C ALA A 102 7.45 0.52 -5.37
N ARG A 103 8.34 -0.37 -4.91
CA ARG A 103 9.22 -1.14 -5.80
C ARG A 103 8.41 -1.99 -6.78
N HIS A 104 7.37 -2.68 -6.30
CA HIS A 104 6.49 -3.46 -7.17
C HIS A 104 5.81 -2.58 -8.23
N MET A 105 5.24 -1.44 -7.83
CA MET A 105 4.59 -0.50 -8.75
C MET A 105 5.55 0.06 -9.80
N ILE A 106 6.79 0.38 -9.42
CA ILE A 106 7.81 0.85 -10.37
C ILE A 106 8.14 -0.23 -11.41
N VAL A 107 8.27 -1.49 -10.98
CA VAL A 107 8.51 -2.62 -11.90
C VAL A 107 7.34 -2.78 -12.86
N MET A 108 6.10 -2.75 -12.36
CA MET A 108 4.90 -2.85 -13.20
C MET A 108 4.81 -1.69 -14.19
N LEU A 109 5.03 -0.45 -13.75
CA LEU A 109 5.07 0.71 -14.64
C LEU A 109 6.13 0.56 -15.73
N THR A 110 7.33 0.13 -15.36
CA THR A 110 8.45 -0.07 -16.30
C THR A 110 8.10 -1.14 -17.34
N TYR A 111 7.50 -2.25 -16.89
CA TYR A 111 7.03 -3.32 -17.76
C TYR A 111 5.97 -2.79 -18.74
N TYR A 112 4.98 -2.03 -18.26
CA TYR A 112 3.95 -1.44 -19.09
C TYR A 112 4.50 -0.43 -20.10
N MET A 113 5.42 0.44 -19.68
CA MET A 113 6.10 1.38 -20.57
C MET A 113 6.89 0.67 -21.66
N GLY A 114 7.46 -0.50 -21.36
CA GLY A 114 8.16 -1.35 -22.33
C GLY A 114 7.30 -1.73 -23.54
N TYR A 115 5.97 -1.88 -23.37
CA TYR A 115 5.07 -2.15 -24.50
C TYR A 115 4.87 -0.96 -25.44
N PHE A 116 5.12 0.26 -24.97
CA PHE A 116 5.00 1.48 -25.77
C PHE A 116 6.31 1.87 -26.44
N VAL A 117 7.43 1.23 -26.10
CA VAL A 117 8.70 1.41 -26.80
C VAL A 117 8.63 0.60 -28.10
N PRO A 118 8.64 1.24 -29.29
CA PRO A 118 8.64 0.49 -30.54
C PRO A 118 9.88 -0.39 -30.58
N VAL A 119 9.68 -1.70 -30.77
CA VAL A 119 10.75 -2.62 -31.11
C VAL A 119 11.42 -2.05 -32.35
N PHE A 120 12.69 -1.67 -32.26
CA PHE A 120 13.45 -1.18 -33.40
C PHE A 120 13.22 -2.15 -34.57
N ARG A 121 12.83 -1.61 -35.73
CA ARG A 121 12.72 -2.41 -36.96
C ARG A 121 14.03 -3.16 -37.13
N GLU A 122 13.94 -4.46 -37.37
CA GLU A 122 15.08 -5.34 -37.63
C GLU A 122 16.10 -4.60 -38.52
N PRO A 123 17.41 -4.61 -38.19
CA PRO A 123 18.40 -3.99 -39.03
C PRO A 123 18.38 -4.72 -40.39
N THR A 124 17.80 -4.08 -41.40
CA THR A 124 18.01 -4.49 -42.79
C THR A 124 19.47 -4.25 -43.11
N PHE A 125 20.25 -5.34 -43.17
CA PHE A 125 21.58 -5.34 -43.74
C PHE A 125 21.47 -4.87 -45.20
N ASN A 126 22.09 -3.72 -45.50
CA ASN A 126 22.39 -3.29 -46.87
C ASN A 126 23.65 -4.00 -47.37
#